data_AF-A0A7H5ABQ9-F1
#
_entry.id   AF-A0A7H5ABQ9-F1
#
_cell.length_a   1.000
_cell.length_b   1.000
_cell.length_c   1.000
_cell.angle_alpha   90.00
_cell.angle_beta   90.00
_cell.angle_gamma   90.00
#
_symmetry.space_group_name_H-M   'P 1'
#
loop_
_entity.id
_entity.type
_entity.pdbx_description
1 polymer ?
#
loop_
_entity_poly.entity_id
_entity_poly.type
_entity_poly.pdbx_seq_one_letter_code
_entity_poly.pdbx_strand_id
1 'polypeptide(L)'
;MKTLLTSRCINQRGAGHLLKGDPEGAWADHLESLYLEKFNGSAEVTNLYKAKWFKALSPQDKEAEINKRYLAFVQTIERDKLYHFLMACDQPNPVLIIRSPTGTKEIKQFLGYEWSSAKGDEGIKLIKDANGRHLTPLYDETSRDNAAKLNYYIAENFNGNPVAIPSALHSVARTTALVDILDFSRHVFDKQFNLAVKGGVKFVSKWPISSLRIQAQIRKGTSITQKKAVPGPFKVVAGGMTHAYTHNTSNREANTITVSASGASAGFVAFWKEPIFASDCTTIRGANDEHTEYLYYVLKSRQSEIQALSTGAAQPHVYPKDLETLQVAVPDSTTLRMIVSECKSVENDVHSSQTSIEQAIARIELEAAEIYGSSTRRTEIDKLAVSIQYGLNEAMNEGGVGYKIFRMNEIIRGRMVDNGSMKCADISAEEFAKYKLNKGDLLFNRTNSIEHVGKTGLFDLEGEYCFASYLVRVVPDTSIVLPKYLEKMMNSSAFQSEAKSKASKSINQANINATIMRNIKVPLLSIAEQQLFVNRIEALEKQIKDAQAVIDAADARKQAILQKYL
;
A
#
# COMPACT_ATOMS: atom_id res chain seq x y z
N MET A 1 13.31 10.07 -30.23
CA MET A 1 14.63 9.66 -29.68
C MET A 1 14.57 8.58 -28.61
N LYS A 2 13.80 8.72 -27.51
CA LYS A 2 13.76 7.72 -26.41
C LYS A 2 13.32 6.31 -26.86
N THR A 3 12.41 6.21 -27.84
CA THR A 3 11.96 4.94 -28.45
C THR A 3 12.91 4.38 -29.52
N LEU A 4 13.83 5.21 -30.04
CA LEU A 4 14.69 4.87 -31.20
C LEU A 4 16.11 4.44 -30.81
N LEU A 5 16.53 4.69 -29.57
CA LEU A 5 17.94 4.56 -29.14
C LEU A 5 18.15 3.62 -27.94
N THR A 6 17.11 2.98 -27.43
CA THR A 6 17.21 2.02 -26.32
C THR A 6 17.45 0.59 -26.80
N SER A 7 18.59 0.34 -27.43
CA SER A 7 19.26 -0.96 -27.46
C SER A 7 20.77 -0.75 -27.53
N ARG A 8 21.54 -1.50 -26.73
CA ARG A 8 23.01 -1.47 -26.83
C ARG A 8 23.41 -1.88 -28.25
N CYS A 9 24.25 -1.04 -28.86
CA CYS A 9 24.78 -1.14 -30.22
C CYS A 9 23.78 -0.84 -31.33
N ILE A 10 24.19 0.17 -32.12
CA ILE A 10 23.94 0.36 -33.55
C ILE A 10 23.69 -0.98 -34.23
N ASN A 11 22.43 -1.43 -34.27
CA ASN A 11 21.88 -2.39 -35.21
C ASN A 11 20.44 -2.70 -34.81
N GLN A 12 19.50 -1.92 -35.34
CA GLN A 12 18.44 -2.43 -36.22
C GLN A 12 17.44 -1.31 -36.58
N ARG A 13 17.45 -1.01 -37.89
CA ARG A 13 16.42 -0.39 -38.76
C ARG A 13 15.83 1.01 -38.45
N GLY A 14 16.01 1.62 -37.28
CA GLY A 14 15.42 2.94 -36.99
C GLY A 14 16.41 4.12 -36.86
N ALA A 15 17.43 3.99 -36.01
CA ALA A 15 18.31 5.09 -35.63
C ALA A 15 19.25 5.58 -36.75
N GLY A 16 19.49 4.76 -37.78
CA GLY A 16 20.42 5.08 -38.86
C GLY A 16 19.93 6.16 -39.85
N HIS A 17 18.62 6.35 -40.01
CA HIS A 17 18.08 7.30 -41.00
C HIS A 17 18.13 8.76 -40.52
N LEU A 18 17.93 9.00 -39.21
CA LEU A 18 17.97 10.35 -38.63
C LEU A 18 19.38 10.97 -38.70
N LEU A 19 20.42 10.17 -38.45
CA LEU A 19 21.82 10.62 -38.51
C LEU A 19 22.35 10.73 -39.95
N LYS A 20 21.67 10.12 -40.93
CA LYS A 20 22.02 10.18 -42.35
C LYS A 20 21.34 11.32 -43.11
N GLY A 21 20.42 12.06 -42.48
CA GLY A 21 19.74 13.20 -43.10
C GLY A 21 18.73 12.80 -44.19
N ASP A 22 18.14 11.62 -44.08
CA ASP A 22 17.17 11.10 -45.04
C ASP A 22 15.79 11.78 -44.86
N PRO A 23 15.33 12.60 -45.84
CA PRO A 23 14.09 13.38 -45.72
C PRO A 23 12.82 12.52 -45.75
N GLU A 24 12.90 11.25 -46.18
CA GLU A 24 11.74 10.36 -46.42
C GLU A 24 11.65 9.22 -45.37
N GLY A 25 12.39 9.31 -44.27
CA GLY A 25 12.41 8.26 -43.25
C GLY A 25 11.12 8.19 -42.40
N ALA A 26 10.90 7.04 -41.74
CA ALA A 26 9.78 6.76 -40.82
C ALA A 26 9.65 7.68 -39.58
N TRP A 27 10.39 8.79 -39.54
CA TRP A 27 10.29 9.83 -38.53
C TRP A 27 9.25 10.91 -38.88
N ALA A 28 8.82 11.01 -40.15
CA ALA A 28 7.79 11.95 -40.59
C ALA A 28 6.49 11.79 -39.77
N ASP A 29 6.03 10.56 -39.54
CA ASP A 29 4.73 10.29 -38.90
C ASP A 29 4.64 10.64 -37.41
N HIS A 30 5.76 10.81 -36.71
CA HIS A 30 5.75 10.85 -35.24
C HIS A 30 5.79 12.24 -34.62
N LEU A 31 6.15 13.29 -35.37
CA LEU A 31 6.50 14.59 -34.79
C LEU A 31 6.12 15.80 -35.67
N GLU A 32 5.64 15.60 -36.90
CA GLU A 32 5.54 16.68 -37.91
C GLU A 32 4.63 17.85 -37.50
N SER A 33 3.45 17.60 -36.94
CA SER A 33 2.46 18.66 -36.69
C SER A 33 2.92 19.71 -35.68
N LEU A 34 3.56 19.31 -34.58
CA LEU A 34 3.98 20.21 -33.49
C LEU A 34 5.27 20.98 -33.81
N TYR A 35 6.22 20.35 -34.51
CA TYR A 35 7.41 21.05 -34.99
C TYR A 35 7.05 22.07 -36.07
N LEU A 36 6.14 21.70 -36.98
CA LEU A 36 5.67 22.56 -38.05
C LEU A 36 4.91 23.78 -37.51
N GLU A 37 4.02 23.61 -36.53
CA GLU A 37 3.32 24.71 -35.86
C GLU A 37 4.30 25.72 -35.27
N LYS A 38 5.30 25.25 -34.52
CA LYS A 38 6.30 26.11 -33.89
C LYS A 38 7.22 26.78 -34.91
N PHE A 39 7.61 26.06 -35.96
CA PHE A 39 8.43 26.60 -37.04
C PHE A 39 7.69 27.72 -37.78
N ASN A 40 6.43 27.50 -38.16
CA ASN A 40 5.58 28.48 -38.83
C ASN A 40 5.31 29.72 -37.97
N GLY A 41 5.22 29.55 -36.65
CA GLY A 41 5.09 30.66 -35.70
C GLY A 41 6.40 31.42 -35.40
N SER A 42 7.53 31.03 -35.99
CA SER A 42 8.82 31.64 -35.68
C SER A 42 9.01 33.01 -36.33
N ALA A 43 9.83 33.86 -35.69
CA ALA A 43 10.24 35.14 -36.27
C ALA A 43 11.04 34.94 -37.57
N GLU A 44 11.77 33.82 -37.70
CA GLU A 44 12.52 33.46 -38.90
C GLU A 44 11.58 33.32 -40.11
N VAL A 45 10.54 32.50 -40.00
CA VAL A 45 9.55 32.28 -41.06
C VAL A 45 8.78 33.57 -41.38
N THR A 46 8.37 34.30 -40.34
CA THR A 46 7.70 35.61 -40.50
C THR A 46 8.57 36.61 -41.28
N ASN A 47 9.89 36.63 -41.04
CA ASN A 47 10.82 37.50 -41.74
C ASN A 47 11.14 37.00 -43.15
N LEU A 48 11.16 35.69 -43.37
CA LEU A 48 11.35 35.07 -44.69
C LEU A 48 10.24 35.48 -45.66
N TYR A 49 8.97 35.40 -45.26
CA TYR A 49 7.85 35.84 -46.09
C TYR A 49 7.83 37.35 -46.39
N LYS A 50 8.53 38.16 -45.57
CA LYS A 50 8.71 39.61 -45.81
C LYS A 50 9.86 39.91 -46.78
N ALA A 51 10.82 38.99 -46.94
CA ALA A 51 12.02 39.20 -47.73
C ALA A 51 11.71 39.35 -49.23
N LYS A 52 12.26 40.39 -49.86
CA LYS A 52 12.02 40.70 -51.28
C LYS A 52 12.44 39.57 -52.22
N TRP A 53 13.61 38.94 -51.96
CA TRP A 53 14.12 37.83 -52.76
C TRP A 53 13.21 36.59 -52.66
N PHE A 54 12.71 36.28 -51.46
CA PHE A 54 11.84 35.13 -51.25
C PHE A 54 10.50 35.30 -51.96
N LYS A 55 9.95 36.53 -51.98
CA LYS A 55 8.72 36.84 -52.75
C LYS A 55 8.89 36.63 -54.26
N ALA A 56 10.08 36.86 -54.79
CA ALA A 56 10.41 36.74 -56.22
C ALA A 56 10.61 35.29 -56.69
N LEU A 57 10.70 34.31 -55.77
CA LEU A 57 10.83 32.89 -56.09
C LEU A 57 9.55 32.29 -56.68
N SER A 58 9.71 31.24 -57.50
CA SER A 58 8.61 30.40 -57.95
C SER A 58 7.93 29.68 -56.76
N PRO A 59 6.67 29.23 -56.89
CA PRO A 59 6.02 28.45 -55.83
C PRO A 59 6.83 27.22 -55.40
N GLN A 60 7.44 26.52 -56.36
CA GLN A 60 8.27 25.34 -56.12
C GLN A 60 9.56 25.68 -55.37
N ASP A 61 10.22 26.78 -55.73
CA ASP A 61 11.45 27.22 -55.05
C ASP A 61 11.18 27.75 -53.64
N LYS A 62 10.00 28.35 -53.40
CA LYS A 62 9.55 28.78 -52.07
C LYS A 62 9.37 27.57 -51.14
N GLU A 63 8.71 26.53 -51.65
CA GLU A 63 8.49 25.28 -50.92
C GLU A 63 9.82 24.59 -50.59
N ALA A 64 10.74 24.49 -51.55
CA ALA A 64 12.06 23.91 -51.32
C ALA A 64 12.87 24.66 -50.25
N GLU A 65 12.85 26.00 -50.25
CA GLU A 65 13.55 26.82 -49.27
C GLU A 65 12.91 26.73 -47.87
N ILE A 66 11.58 26.64 -47.78
CA ILE A 66 10.86 26.39 -46.51
C ILE A 66 11.24 25.02 -45.95
N ASN A 67 11.20 23.97 -46.77
CA ASN A 67 11.54 22.60 -46.35
C ASN A 67 12.99 22.50 -45.86
N LYS A 68 13.92 23.16 -46.55
CA LYS A 68 15.33 23.24 -46.14
C LYS A 68 15.50 23.87 -44.76
N ARG A 69 14.82 24.98 -44.48
CA ARG A 69 14.88 25.68 -43.18
C ARG A 69 14.18 24.90 -42.08
N TYR A 70 13.04 24.29 -42.38
CA TYR A 70 12.33 23.42 -41.45
C TYR A 70 13.21 22.24 -41.03
N LEU A 71 13.88 21.59 -41.98
CA LEU A 71 14.81 20.51 -41.71
C LEU A 71 15.96 20.97 -40.78
N ALA A 72 16.57 22.12 -41.06
CA ALA A 72 17.63 22.68 -40.21
C ALA A 72 17.14 23.00 -38.78
N PHE A 73 15.92 23.50 -38.65
CA PHE A 73 15.27 23.78 -37.35
C PHE A 73 15.08 22.49 -36.53
N VAL A 74 14.50 21.45 -37.13
CA VAL A 74 14.31 20.15 -36.47
C VAL A 74 15.65 19.51 -36.10
N GLN A 75 16.62 19.51 -37.03
CA GLN A 75 17.95 18.96 -36.79
C GLN A 75 18.65 19.62 -35.61
N THR A 76 18.51 20.95 -35.46
CA THR A 76 19.11 21.69 -34.34
C THR A 76 18.56 21.22 -33.00
N ILE A 77 17.23 21.05 -32.89
CA ILE A 77 16.57 20.60 -31.67
C ILE A 77 16.94 19.15 -31.35
N GLU A 78 16.88 18.25 -32.32
CA GLU A 78 17.18 16.84 -32.10
C GLU A 78 18.67 16.59 -31.82
N ARG A 79 19.60 17.37 -32.42
CA ARG A 79 21.02 17.33 -32.04
C ARG A 79 21.24 17.73 -30.58
N ASP A 80 20.57 18.79 -30.12
CA ASP A 80 20.66 19.23 -28.72
C ASP A 80 20.11 18.17 -27.76
N LYS A 81 18.97 17.55 -28.10
CA LYS A 81 18.42 16.41 -27.34
C LYS A 81 19.36 15.23 -27.29
N LEU A 82 19.94 14.83 -28.42
CA LEU A 82 20.84 13.68 -28.49
C LEU A 82 22.09 13.90 -27.64
N TYR A 83 22.68 15.10 -27.73
CA TYR A 83 23.83 15.47 -26.90
C TYR A 83 23.52 15.31 -25.41
N HIS A 84 22.40 15.89 -24.94
CA HIS A 84 22.01 15.79 -23.54
C HIS A 84 21.58 14.39 -23.12
N PHE A 85 20.97 13.62 -24.02
CA PHE A 85 20.63 12.22 -23.79
C PHE A 85 21.90 11.40 -23.56
N LEU A 86 22.92 11.56 -24.41
CA LEU A 86 24.20 10.87 -24.26
C LEU A 86 24.89 11.27 -22.95
N MET A 87 24.98 12.57 -22.63
CA MET A 87 25.53 13.03 -21.35
C MET A 87 24.78 12.44 -20.15
N ALA A 88 23.45 12.39 -20.22
CA ALA A 88 22.61 11.88 -19.13
C ALA A 88 22.68 10.36 -18.98
N CYS A 89 22.87 9.63 -20.08
CA CYS A 89 23.10 8.18 -20.07
C CYS A 89 24.50 7.81 -19.55
N ASP A 90 25.49 8.65 -19.80
CA ASP A 90 26.87 8.43 -19.36
C ASP A 90 27.10 8.76 -17.88
N GLN A 91 26.12 9.40 -17.20
CA GLN A 91 26.21 9.65 -15.76
C GLN A 91 26.19 8.34 -14.96
N PRO A 92 27.29 7.98 -14.28
CA PRO A 92 27.38 6.70 -13.55
C PRO A 92 26.59 6.74 -12.25
N ASN A 93 26.45 7.94 -11.65
CA ASN A 93 25.79 8.13 -10.37
C ASN A 93 24.31 8.49 -10.57
N PRO A 94 23.39 7.83 -9.88
CA PRO A 94 21.99 8.22 -9.92
C PRO A 94 21.80 9.57 -9.22
N VAL A 95 20.81 10.33 -9.68
CA VAL A 95 20.39 11.59 -9.07
C VAL A 95 19.65 11.29 -7.76
N LEU A 96 20.17 11.81 -6.65
CA LEU A 96 19.48 11.80 -5.36
C LEU A 96 18.43 12.91 -5.33
N ILE A 97 17.16 12.54 -5.11
CA ILE A 97 16.05 13.47 -4.96
C ILE A 97 15.56 13.42 -3.52
N ILE A 98 15.61 14.56 -2.84
CA ILE A 98 15.04 14.76 -1.50
C ILE A 98 13.83 15.69 -1.64
N ARG A 99 12.69 15.26 -1.09
CA ARG A 99 11.44 16.03 -1.11
C ARG A 99 10.93 16.22 0.30
N SER A 100 10.57 17.47 0.61
CA SER A 100 9.78 17.75 1.79
C SER A 100 8.43 17.03 1.69
N PRO A 101 7.91 16.49 2.80
CA PRO A 101 6.51 16.09 2.90
C PRO A 101 5.56 17.25 2.55
N THR A 102 4.30 16.92 2.28
CA THR A 102 3.25 17.91 1.94
C THR A 102 2.34 18.25 3.12
N GLY A 103 2.19 17.36 4.10
CA GLY A 103 1.36 17.59 5.28
C GLY A 103 2.07 18.43 6.33
N THR A 104 1.33 19.35 6.96
CA THR A 104 1.89 20.32 7.93
C THR A 104 2.61 19.64 9.10
N LYS A 105 2.08 18.50 9.60
CA LYS A 105 2.68 17.76 10.71
C LYS A 105 3.98 17.09 10.29
N GLU A 106 3.97 16.47 9.12
CA GLU A 106 5.10 15.75 8.54
C GLU A 106 6.22 16.71 8.16
N ILE A 107 5.88 17.92 7.67
CA ILE A 107 6.85 19.00 7.43
C ILE A 107 7.53 19.41 8.73
N LYS A 108 6.78 19.62 9.82
CA LYS A 108 7.38 19.95 11.13
C LYS A 108 8.33 18.86 11.61
N GLN A 109 7.95 17.58 11.47
CA GLN A 109 8.82 16.45 11.82
C GLN A 109 10.06 16.35 10.92
N PHE A 110 9.91 16.62 9.62
CA PHE A 110 11.01 16.60 8.66
C PHE A 110 12.02 17.72 8.93
N LEU A 111 11.54 18.94 9.19
CA LEU A 111 12.39 20.09 9.51
C LEU A 111 12.92 20.04 10.95
N GLY A 112 12.22 19.35 11.84
CA GLY A 112 12.56 19.24 13.26
C GLY A 112 12.23 20.49 14.07
N TYR A 113 11.34 21.38 13.59
CA TYR A 113 10.93 22.57 14.35
C TYR A 113 9.48 22.95 14.14
N GLU A 114 8.97 23.79 15.04
CA GLU A 114 7.68 24.46 14.89
C GLU A 114 7.75 25.95 15.22
N TRP A 115 6.73 26.70 14.82
CA TRP A 115 6.61 28.12 15.13
C TRP A 115 5.68 28.32 16.33
N SER A 116 6.18 28.95 17.39
CA SER A 116 5.38 29.38 18.54
C SER A 116 4.88 30.80 18.34
N SER A 117 3.59 31.01 18.60
CA SER A 117 2.95 32.32 18.67
C SER A 117 2.56 32.69 20.11
N ALA A 118 3.06 31.96 21.11
CA ALA A 118 2.79 32.24 22.51
C ALA A 118 3.50 33.53 22.94
N LYS A 119 2.77 34.43 23.59
CA LYS A 119 3.28 35.75 23.99
C LYS A 119 4.44 35.62 24.97
N GLY A 120 5.63 36.09 24.61
CA GLY A 120 6.87 35.93 25.38
C GLY A 120 7.68 34.67 25.07
N ASP A 121 7.21 33.84 24.15
CA ASP A 121 7.91 32.64 23.68
C ASP A 121 7.79 32.47 22.15
N GLU A 122 7.65 33.58 21.41
CA GLU A 122 7.46 33.58 19.97
C GLU A 122 8.71 33.11 19.19
N GLY A 123 8.50 32.46 18.05
CA GLY A 123 9.56 32.09 17.10
C GLY A 123 9.78 30.58 16.95
N ILE A 124 10.95 30.20 16.42
CA ILE A 124 11.28 28.81 16.09
C ILE A 124 11.56 28.00 17.35
N LYS A 125 10.85 26.88 17.51
CA LYS A 125 11.05 25.88 18.56
C LYS A 125 11.54 24.58 17.95
N LEU A 126 12.79 24.23 18.26
CA LEU A 126 13.36 22.95 17.81
C LEU A 126 12.72 21.81 18.59
N ILE A 127 12.30 20.78 17.87
CA ILE A 127 11.90 19.48 18.40
C ILE A 127 13.19 18.76 18.76
N LYS A 128 13.32 18.36 20.02
CA LYS A 128 14.54 17.75 20.56
C LYS A 128 14.26 16.37 21.14
N ASP A 129 15.28 15.51 21.12
CA ASP A 129 15.25 14.23 21.82
C ASP A 129 15.44 14.39 23.33
N ALA A 130 15.42 13.28 24.08
CA ALA A 130 15.63 13.26 25.53
C ALA A 130 16.98 13.83 25.98
N ASN A 131 17.97 13.89 25.08
CA ASN A 131 19.30 14.43 25.33
C ASN A 131 19.42 15.90 24.86
N GLY A 132 18.33 16.52 24.44
CA GLY A 132 18.30 17.91 23.96
C GLY A 132 18.83 18.11 22.53
N ARG A 133 19.01 17.03 21.76
CA ARG A 133 19.54 17.07 20.39
C ARG A 133 18.42 17.26 19.37
N HIS A 134 18.69 17.98 18.29
CA HIS A 134 17.68 18.26 17.27
C HIS A 134 17.17 16.99 16.57
N LEU A 135 15.85 16.78 16.62
CA LEU A 135 15.19 15.59 16.08
C LEU A 135 14.70 15.85 14.65
N THR A 136 15.54 15.51 13.67
CA THR A 136 15.23 15.62 12.24
C THR A 136 15.85 14.46 11.45
N PRO A 137 15.25 13.99 10.34
CA PRO A 137 15.91 13.08 9.40
C PRO A 137 17.02 13.76 8.58
N LEU A 138 17.13 15.09 8.59
CA LEU A 138 18.05 15.84 7.74
C LEU A 138 19.52 15.61 8.09
N TYR A 139 19.85 15.63 9.39
CA TYR A 139 21.21 15.52 9.88
C TYR A 139 21.28 15.02 11.33
N ASP A 140 22.49 14.77 11.80
CA ASP A 140 22.83 14.48 13.19
C ASP A 140 23.87 15.52 13.66
N GLU A 141 23.62 16.13 14.82
CA GLU A 141 24.45 17.20 15.39
C GLU A 141 25.85 16.72 15.80
N THR A 142 26.00 15.43 16.06
CA THR A 142 27.19 14.82 16.64
C THR A 142 27.97 13.96 15.65
N SER A 143 27.32 13.48 14.59
CA SER A 143 27.93 12.62 13.58
C SER A 143 27.48 12.95 12.16
N ARG A 144 28.40 13.45 11.34
CA ARG A 144 28.13 13.74 9.92
C ARG A 144 27.94 12.45 9.11
N ASP A 145 28.49 11.34 9.60
CA ASP A 145 28.51 10.04 8.91
C ASP A 145 27.37 9.11 9.36
N ASN A 146 26.34 9.67 10.00
CA ASN A 146 25.19 8.88 10.45
C ASN A 146 24.33 8.43 9.26
N ALA A 147 24.43 7.15 8.90
CA ALA A 147 23.66 6.53 7.82
C ALA A 147 22.13 6.52 8.05
N ALA A 148 21.63 6.90 9.23
CA ALA A 148 20.20 7.12 9.44
C ALA A 148 19.70 8.49 8.95
N LYS A 149 20.60 9.38 8.49
CA LYS A 149 20.28 10.77 8.14
C LYS A 149 20.54 11.08 6.66
N LEU A 150 19.83 12.09 6.14
CA LEU A 150 19.87 12.46 4.73
C LEU A 150 21.21 13.09 4.30
N ASN A 151 21.86 13.86 5.18
CA ASN A 151 23.15 14.48 4.89
C ASN A 151 24.24 13.45 4.55
N TYR A 152 24.20 12.26 5.16
CA TYR A 152 25.11 11.15 4.82
C TYR A 152 24.97 10.77 3.35
N TYR A 153 23.73 10.53 2.90
CA TYR A 153 23.47 10.14 1.51
C TYR A 153 23.75 11.24 0.50
N ILE A 154 23.60 12.52 0.88
CA ILE A 154 24.04 13.65 0.06
C ILE A 154 25.56 13.60 -0.13
N ALA A 155 26.31 13.38 0.95
CA ALA A 155 27.77 13.29 0.89
C ALA A 155 28.22 12.08 0.06
N GLU A 156 27.63 10.90 0.27
CA GLU A 156 27.93 9.69 -0.51
C GLU A 156 27.63 9.88 -2.00
N ASN A 157 26.50 10.49 -2.35
CA ASN A 157 26.16 10.78 -3.76
C ASN A 157 27.15 11.76 -4.40
N PHE A 158 27.57 12.79 -3.66
CA PHE A 158 28.55 13.77 -4.11
C PHE A 158 29.94 13.15 -4.33
N ASN A 159 30.34 12.21 -3.47
CA ASN A 159 31.60 11.47 -3.58
C ASN A 159 31.56 10.37 -4.66
N GLY A 160 30.39 10.12 -5.27
CA GLY A 160 30.20 9.10 -6.30
C GLY A 160 30.12 7.67 -5.77
N ASN A 161 29.82 7.51 -4.48
CA ASN A 161 29.59 6.21 -3.88
C ASN A 161 28.15 5.74 -4.17
N PRO A 162 27.91 4.42 -4.30
CA PRO A 162 26.57 3.88 -4.43
C PRO A 162 25.68 4.23 -3.22
N VAL A 163 24.55 4.89 -3.47
CA VAL A 163 23.60 5.31 -2.43
C VAL A 163 22.44 4.33 -2.34
N ALA A 164 22.43 3.48 -1.31
CA ALA A 164 21.32 2.63 -0.95
C ALA A 164 20.52 3.27 0.21
N ILE A 165 19.40 3.91 -0.12
CA ILE A 165 18.58 4.63 0.88
C ILE A 165 17.84 3.60 1.76
N PRO A 166 17.86 3.73 3.10
CA PRO A 166 17.16 2.83 4.01
C PRO A 166 15.66 3.06 3.96
N SER A 167 14.88 2.02 4.24
CA SER A 167 13.41 2.04 4.16
C SER A 167 12.76 3.18 4.96
N ALA A 168 13.35 3.55 6.10
CA ALA A 168 12.89 4.65 6.94
C ALA A 168 12.90 6.02 6.25
N LEU A 169 13.73 6.21 5.21
CA LEU A 169 13.88 7.47 4.48
C LEU A 169 13.19 7.46 3.10
N HIS A 170 12.62 6.34 2.66
CA HIS A 170 11.98 6.21 1.34
C HIS A 170 10.80 7.16 1.13
N SER A 171 10.17 7.63 2.20
CA SER A 171 9.07 8.61 2.14
C SER A 171 9.53 10.00 1.68
N VAL A 172 10.80 10.36 1.89
CA VAL A 172 11.35 11.70 1.65
C VAL A 172 12.56 11.72 0.71
N ALA A 173 13.18 10.57 0.44
CA ALA A 173 14.34 10.47 -0.43
C ALA A 173 14.27 9.26 -1.35
N ARG A 174 14.76 9.44 -2.58
CA ARG A 174 14.86 8.39 -3.60
C ARG A 174 15.98 8.71 -4.58
N THR A 175 16.42 7.70 -5.32
CA THR A 175 17.37 7.84 -6.43
C THR A 175 16.70 7.61 -7.78
N THR A 176 17.13 8.29 -8.83
CA THR A 176 16.64 8.08 -10.20
C THR A 176 17.76 8.36 -11.22
N ALA A 177 17.70 7.77 -12.42
CA ALA A 177 18.67 8.09 -13.46
C ALA A 177 18.42 9.51 -14.02
N LEU A 178 19.49 10.23 -14.37
CA LEU A 178 19.38 11.58 -14.93
C LEU A 178 18.56 11.60 -16.24
N VAL A 179 18.73 10.57 -17.06
CA VAL A 179 17.97 10.39 -18.31
C VAL A 179 16.46 10.23 -18.10
N ASP A 180 16.03 9.80 -16.90
CA ASP A 180 14.63 9.56 -16.58
C ASP A 180 13.91 10.79 -16.04
N ILE A 181 14.66 11.82 -15.63
CA ILE A 181 14.10 13.11 -15.18
C ILE A 181 14.18 14.20 -16.26
N LEU A 182 14.77 13.92 -17.41
CA LEU A 182 14.76 14.80 -18.58
C LEU A 182 13.69 14.38 -19.58
N ASP A 183 12.90 15.34 -20.07
CA ASP A 183 11.84 15.09 -21.05
C ASP A 183 12.34 15.32 -22.48
N PHE A 184 12.71 14.23 -23.14
CA PHE A 184 13.11 14.22 -24.56
C PHE A 184 11.94 14.10 -25.54
N SER A 185 10.70 13.96 -25.04
CA SER A 185 9.50 13.73 -25.88
C SER A 185 8.91 15.02 -26.43
N ARG A 186 9.15 16.16 -25.77
CA ARG A 186 8.60 17.46 -26.17
C ARG A 186 9.30 18.03 -27.41
N HIS A 187 8.55 18.76 -28.24
CA HIS A 187 9.09 19.51 -29.39
C HIS A 187 9.92 20.75 -28.97
N VAL A 188 9.89 21.10 -27.68
CA VAL A 188 10.81 22.05 -27.04
C VAL A 188 11.61 21.29 -26.00
N PHE A 189 12.93 21.34 -26.11
CA PHE A 189 13.82 20.78 -25.11
C PHE A 189 14.35 21.90 -24.22
N ASP A 190 13.65 22.15 -23.12
CA ASP A 190 13.92 23.21 -22.14
C ASP A 190 14.93 22.80 -21.05
N LYS A 191 15.46 21.57 -21.12
CA LYS A 191 16.43 21.00 -20.19
C LYS A 191 15.94 21.00 -18.73
N GLN A 192 14.63 21.02 -18.52
CA GLN A 192 14.05 21.01 -17.18
C GLN A 192 14.07 19.61 -16.57
N PHE A 193 14.35 19.54 -15.26
CA PHE A 193 14.21 18.30 -14.50
C PHE A 193 12.76 18.11 -14.07
N ASN A 194 12.13 17.07 -14.59
CA ASN A 194 10.83 16.63 -14.14
C ASN A 194 10.98 15.74 -12.90
N LEU A 195 10.80 16.36 -11.74
CA LEU A 195 10.90 15.67 -10.44
C LEU A 195 9.67 14.79 -10.16
N ALA A 196 8.53 15.05 -10.83
CA ALA A 196 7.38 14.15 -10.81
C ALA A 196 7.71 12.95 -11.70
N VAL A 197 7.67 11.74 -11.16
CA VAL A 197 8.09 10.54 -11.88
C VAL A 197 7.21 10.38 -13.12
N LYS A 198 7.74 10.72 -14.28
CA LYS A 198 7.27 10.28 -15.59
C LYS A 198 8.35 9.44 -16.23
N GLY A 199 8.70 8.35 -15.54
CA GLY A 199 9.73 7.42 -15.95
C GLY A 199 9.55 6.17 -15.10
N GLY A 200 8.65 5.30 -15.55
CA GLY A 200 8.40 4.02 -14.92
C GLY A 200 9.68 3.22 -14.77
N VAL A 201 9.67 2.36 -13.75
CA VAL A 201 10.60 1.24 -13.61
C VAL A 201 10.95 0.70 -14.99
N LYS A 202 12.25 0.58 -15.32
CA LYS A 202 12.69 -0.08 -16.55
C LYS A 202 12.07 -1.48 -16.58
N PHE A 203 11.03 -1.64 -17.40
CA PHE A 203 10.32 -2.88 -17.59
C PHE A 203 11.21 -3.79 -18.45
N VAL A 204 12.05 -4.58 -17.78
CA VAL A 204 12.81 -5.64 -18.43
C VAL A 204 11.83 -6.79 -18.65
N SER A 205 11.64 -7.15 -19.93
CA SER A 205 10.68 -8.15 -20.35
C SER A 205 11.35 -9.15 -21.28
N LYS A 206 11.04 -10.44 -21.09
CA LYS A 206 11.37 -11.54 -22.00
C LYS A 206 10.58 -11.46 -23.31
N TRP A 207 9.52 -10.66 -23.30
CA TRP A 207 8.56 -10.50 -24.39
C TRP A 207 8.55 -9.07 -24.96
N PRO A 208 8.05 -8.88 -26.20
CA PRO A 208 7.79 -7.55 -26.74
C PRO A 208 6.95 -6.71 -25.79
N ILE A 209 7.24 -5.41 -25.73
CA ILE A 209 6.56 -4.46 -24.86
C ILE A 209 5.63 -3.62 -25.74
N SER A 210 4.40 -3.42 -25.29
CA SER A 210 3.40 -2.58 -25.97
C SER A 210 2.73 -1.64 -24.99
N SER A 211 2.27 -0.49 -25.48
CA SER A 211 1.36 0.37 -24.72
C SER A 211 0.03 -0.35 -24.45
N LEU A 212 -0.51 -0.17 -23.25
CA LEU A 212 -1.80 -0.73 -22.83
C LEU A 212 -2.95 -0.26 -23.73
N ARG A 213 -2.87 0.97 -24.27
CA ARG A 213 -3.83 1.49 -25.26
C ARG A 213 -4.01 0.58 -26.47
N ILE A 214 -2.96 -0.13 -26.87
CA ILE A 214 -2.99 -1.06 -28.01
C ILE A 214 -3.54 -2.43 -27.59
N GLN A 215 -3.28 -2.84 -26.34
CA GLN A 215 -3.64 -4.17 -25.83
C GLN A 215 -5.06 -4.26 -25.26
N ALA A 216 -5.68 -3.13 -24.93
CA ALA A 216 -6.98 -3.11 -24.27
C ALA A 216 -7.85 -1.91 -24.66
N GLN A 217 -9.16 -2.14 -24.63
CA GLN A 217 -10.14 -1.07 -24.66
C GLN A 217 -10.21 -0.40 -23.28
N ILE A 218 -9.82 0.88 -23.23
CA ILE A 218 -9.84 1.71 -22.02
C ILE A 218 -10.98 2.72 -22.13
N ARG A 219 -11.90 2.72 -21.16
CA ARG A 219 -13.10 3.58 -21.19
C ARG A 219 -13.39 4.17 -19.81
N LYS A 220 -13.71 5.46 -19.76
CA LYS A 220 -14.23 6.07 -18.53
C LYS A 220 -15.65 5.57 -18.23
N GLY A 221 -15.99 5.40 -16.96
CA GLY A 221 -17.36 5.12 -16.52
C GLY A 221 -18.32 6.29 -16.73
N THR A 222 -19.60 6.03 -16.49
CA THR A 222 -20.69 7.00 -16.64
C THR A 222 -21.15 7.45 -15.26
N SER A 223 -21.06 8.75 -14.96
CA SER A 223 -21.40 9.26 -13.64
C SER A 223 -22.88 9.03 -13.30
N ILE A 224 -23.11 8.40 -12.14
CA ILE A 224 -24.40 8.28 -11.47
C ILE A 224 -24.20 8.55 -9.98
N THR A 225 -25.22 9.12 -9.33
CA THR A 225 -25.25 9.33 -7.88
C THR A 225 -26.23 8.36 -7.23
N GLN A 226 -26.02 8.02 -5.96
CA GLN A 226 -26.91 7.11 -5.23
C GLN A 226 -28.37 7.57 -5.24
N LYS A 227 -28.60 8.90 -5.18
CA LYS A 227 -29.95 9.49 -5.25
C LYS A 227 -30.66 9.23 -6.58
N LYS A 228 -29.91 9.01 -7.67
CA LYS A 228 -30.44 8.71 -9.01
C LYS A 228 -30.41 7.22 -9.34
N ALA A 229 -29.85 6.40 -8.45
CA ALA A 229 -29.77 4.96 -8.66
C ALA A 229 -31.13 4.31 -8.39
N VAL A 230 -31.62 3.55 -9.36
CA VAL A 230 -32.76 2.66 -9.19
C VAL A 230 -32.27 1.34 -8.60
N PRO A 231 -32.85 0.82 -7.50
CA PRO A 231 -32.45 -0.44 -6.90
C PRO A 231 -32.43 -1.59 -7.91
N GLY A 232 -31.41 -2.44 -7.83
CA GLY A 232 -31.26 -3.60 -8.71
C GLY A 232 -30.03 -4.44 -8.38
N PRO A 233 -29.70 -5.42 -9.22
CA PRO A 233 -28.66 -6.40 -8.91
C PRO A 233 -27.25 -5.93 -9.27
N PHE A 234 -27.09 -4.91 -10.13
CA PHE A 234 -25.78 -4.54 -10.66
C PHE A 234 -25.03 -3.62 -9.71
N LYS A 235 -23.78 -3.96 -9.43
CA LYS A 235 -22.92 -3.15 -8.56
C LYS A 235 -22.46 -1.89 -9.27
N VAL A 236 -22.61 -0.74 -8.62
CA VAL A 236 -22.10 0.55 -9.08
C VAL A 236 -20.69 0.75 -8.54
N VAL A 237 -19.70 0.77 -9.42
CA VAL A 237 -18.28 0.90 -9.08
C VAL A 237 -17.85 2.35 -9.28
N ALA A 238 -17.49 3.02 -8.20
CA ALA A 238 -17.03 4.41 -8.16
C ALA A 238 -15.54 4.49 -7.75
N GLY A 239 -15.10 5.61 -7.16
CA GLY A 239 -13.70 5.81 -6.77
C GLY A 239 -13.22 5.01 -5.55
N GLY A 240 -14.03 4.12 -4.98
CA GLY A 240 -13.67 3.29 -3.81
C GLY A 240 -12.98 1.97 -4.17
N MET A 241 -12.62 1.18 -3.16
CA MET A 241 -12.07 -0.19 -3.33
C MET A 241 -13.16 -1.25 -3.58
N THR A 242 -14.41 -0.93 -3.26
CA THR A 242 -15.59 -1.79 -3.42
C THR A 242 -16.69 -1.05 -4.19
N HIS A 243 -17.80 -1.74 -4.44
CA HIS A 243 -18.98 -1.08 -5.00
C HIS A 243 -19.59 -0.09 -3.99
N ALA A 244 -20.12 1.02 -4.49
CA ALA A 244 -20.69 2.07 -3.65
C ALA A 244 -22.17 1.82 -3.29
N TYR A 245 -22.93 1.27 -4.24
CA TYR A 245 -24.36 0.94 -4.12
C TYR A 245 -24.75 0.10 -5.36
N THR A 246 -26.03 -0.25 -5.50
CA THR A 246 -26.52 -1.05 -6.64
C THR A 246 -27.41 -0.26 -7.60
N HIS A 247 -27.55 -0.77 -8.82
CA HIS A 247 -28.38 -0.22 -9.88
C HIS A 247 -29.10 -1.32 -10.67
N ASN A 248 -30.19 -0.97 -11.35
CA ASN A 248 -31.00 -1.88 -12.16
C ASN A 248 -30.44 -2.15 -13.56
N THR A 249 -29.45 -1.37 -14.02
CA THR A 249 -28.77 -1.59 -15.30
C THR A 249 -27.27 -1.70 -15.11
N SER A 250 -26.61 -2.40 -16.03
CA SER A 250 -25.15 -2.44 -16.16
C SER A 250 -24.72 -1.62 -17.39
N ASN A 251 -23.48 -1.13 -17.37
CA ASN A 251 -22.88 -0.48 -18.54
C ASN A 251 -21.55 -1.13 -18.96
N ARG A 252 -21.14 -2.20 -18.26
CA ARG A 252 -20.01 -3.06 -18.58
C ARG A 252 -20.40 -4.52 -18.36
N GLU A 253 -19.89 -5.36 -19.24
CA GLU A 253 -20.02 -6.81 -19.14
C GLU A 253 -19.15 -7.38 -18.00
N ALA A 254 -19.36 -8.68 -17.73
CA ALA A 254 -18.51 -9.44 -16.83
C ALA A 254 -17.04 -9.49 -17.32
N ASN A 255 -16.15 -9.91 -16.44
CA ASN A 255 -14.71 -10.02 -16.67
C ASN A 255 -14.07 -8.67 -17.06
N THR A 256 -14.52 -7.59 -16.42
CA THR A 256 -14.02 -6.22 -16.64
C THR A 256 -13.09 -5.79 -15.52
N ILE A 257 -11.95 -5.19 -15.88
CA ILE A 257 -11.05 -4.54 -14.91
C ILE A 257 -11.56 -3.13 -14.64
N THR A 258 -11.52 -2.69 -13.38
CA THR A 258 -11.72 -1.29 -13.02
C THR A 258 -10.50 -0.73 -12.31
N VAL A 259 -10.14 0.52 -12.64
CA VAL A 259 -9.18 1.34 -11.92
C VAL A 259 -9.91 2.54 -11.33
N SER A 260 -9.90 2.67 -10.00
CA SER A 260 -10.58 3.78 -9.31
C SER A 260 -10.01 5.13 -9.77
N ALA A 261 -10.88 6.04 -10.21
CA ALA A 261 -10.44 7.26 -10.88
C ALA A 261 -10.06 8.38 -9.92
N SER A 262 -10.69 8.45 -8.75
CA SER A 262 -10.55 9.57 -7.81
C SER A 262 -10.54 9.14 -6.34
N GLY A 263 -10.08 10.05 -5.47
CA GLY A 263 -10.14 9.88 -4.01
C GLY A 263 -8.98 9.08 -3.44
N ALA A 264 -9.03 8.75 -2.15
CA ALA A 264 -7.93 8.06 -1.46
C ALA A 264 -7.57 6.69 -2.08
N SER A 265 -8.46 6.11 -2.88
CA SER A 265 -8.23 4.85 -3.59
C SER A 265 -7.88 5.03 -5.07
N ALA A 266 -7.62 6.25 -5.55
CA ALA A 266 -7.26 6.51 -6.95
C ALA A 266 -6.09 5.60 -7.39
N GLY A 267 -6.27 4.87 -8.50
CA GLY A 267 -5.33 3.87 -8.99
C GLY A 267 -5.52 2.45 -8.46
N PHE A 268 -6.51 2.19 -7.59
CA PHE A 268 -6.84 0.84 -7.13
C PHE A 268 -7.37 -0.02 -8.27
N VAL A 269 -6.78 -1.21 -8.47
CA VAL A 269 -7.12 -2.15 -9.55
C VAL A 269 -7.98 -3.28 -9.01
N ALA A 270 -9.15 -3.50 -9.62
CA ALA A 270 -10.08 -4.57 -9.29
C ALA A 270 -10.54 -5.33 -10.55
N PHE A 271 -10.96 -6.58 -10.37
CA PHE A 271 -11.50 -7.43 -11.42
C PHE A 271 -12.91 -7.87 -11.06
N TRP A 272 -13.85 -7.69 -11.99
CA TRP A 272 -15.26 -8.00 -11.78
C TRP A 272 -15.68 -9.16 -12.67
N LYS A 273 -15.96 -10.32 -12.06
CA LYS A 273 -16.45 -11.53 -12.75
C LYS A 273 -17.94 -11.46 -13.13
N GLU A 274 -18.62 -10.39 -12.73
CA GLU A 274 -20.03 -10.13 -12.98
C GLU A 274 -20.21 -8.79 -13.74
N PRO A 275 -21.33 -8.58 -14.43
CA PRO A 275 -21.62 -7.28 -15.05
C PRO A 275 -21.74 -6.17 -14.00
N ILE A 276 -21.23 -4.99 -14.31
CA ILE A 276 -21.21 -3.84 -13.40
C ILE A 276 -21.73 -2.57 -14.06
N PHE A 277 -22.04 -1.58 -13.22
CA PHE A 277 -22.19 -0.19 -13.66
C PHE A 277 -20.94 0.60 -13.24
N ALA A 278 -20.03 0.83 -14.18
CA ALA A 278 -18.86 1.67 -13.97
C ALA A 278 -19.28 3.15 -13.91
N SER A 279 -19.04 3.80 -12.77
CA SER A 279 -19.30 5.23 -12.53
C SER A 279 -17.98 6.01 -12.48
N ASP A 280 -17.47 6.33 -11.28
CA ASP A 280 -16.21 7.05 -11.11
C ASP A 280 -14.97 6.12 -11.12
N CYS A 281 -14.81 5.38 -12.21
CA CYS A 281 -13.65 4.53 -12.47
C CYS A 281 -13.33 4.47 -13.97
N THR A 282 -12.13 4.02 -14.29
CA THR A 282 -11.75 3.67 -15.66
C THR A 282 -11.81 2.15 -15.83
N THR A 283 -12.46 1.68 -16.89
CA THR A 283 -12.57 0.25 -17.20
C THR A 283 -11.57 -0.16 -18.26
N ILE A 284 -10.95 -1.33 -18.11
CA ILE A 284 -10.00 -1.91 -19.06
C ILE A 284 -10.50 -3.30 -19.45
N ARG A 285 -10.55 -3.56 -20.77
CA ARG A 285 -10.99 -4.84 -21.34
C ARG A 285 -10.01 -5.28 -22.42
N GLY A 286 -9.40 -6.45 -22.25
CA GLY A 286 -8.53 -7.06 -23.26
C GLY A 286 -9.32 -7.61 -24.44
N ALA A 287 -8.63 -8.24 -25.37
CA ALA A 287 -9.25 -8.82 -26.57
C ALA A 287 -10.29 -9.93 -26.29
N ASN A 288 -10.15 -10.61 -25.15
CA ASN A 288 -11.07 -11.65 -24.66
C ASN A 288 -10.93 -11.77 -23.12
N ASP A 289 -11.68 -12.68 -22.50
CA ASP A 289 -11.66 -12.90 -21.05
C ASP A 289 -10.27 -13.25 -20.51
N GLU A 290 -9.59 -14.18 -21.17
CA GLU A 290 -8.27 -14.67 -20.75
C GLU A 290 -7.21 -13.57 -20.86
N HIS A 291 -7.22 -12.81 -21.95
CA HIS A 291 -6.35 -11.64 -22.10
C HIS A 291 -6.67 -10.58 -21.04
N THR A 292 -7.94 -10.39 -20.70
CA THR A 292 -8.33 -9.43 -19.65
C THR A 292 -7.86 -9.87 -18.27
N GLU A 293 -7.95 -11.15 -17.94
CA GLU A 293 -7.40 -11.69 -16.68
C GLU A 293 -5.87 -11.56 -16.61
N TYR A 294 -5.16 -11.83 -17.71
CA TYR A 294 -3.73 -11.59 -17.78
C TYR A 294 -3.39 -10.12 -17.47
N LEU A 295 -4.05 -9.18 -18.16
CA LEU A 295 -3.87 -7.76 -17.94
C LEU A 295 -4.21 -7.36 -16.50
N TYR A 296 -5.22 -7.98 -15.90
CA TYR A 296 -5.53 -7.77 -14.49
C TYR A 296 -4.34 -8.11 -13.59
N TYR A 297 -3.73 -9.28 -13.74
CA TYR A 297 -2.59 -9.68 -12.91
C TYR A 297 -1.40 -8.74 -13.09
N VAL A 298 -1.09 -8.34 -14.32
CA VAL A 298 -0.02 -7.38 -14.62
C VAL A 298 -0.31 -6.03 -13.96
N LEU A 299 -1.49 -5.46 -14.15
CA LEU A 299 -1.86 -4.17 -13.59
C LEU A 299 -1.95 -4.20 -12.06
N LYS A 300 -2.45 -5.31 -11.49
CA LYS A 300 -2.55 -5.49 -10.05
C LYS A 300 -1.17 -5.53 -9.40
N SER A 301 -0.21 -6.24 -9.99
CA SER A 301 1.18 -6.27 -9.51
C SER A 301 1.88 -4.90 -9.56
N ARG A 302 1.35 -3.99 -10.38
CA ARG A 302 1.85 -2.62 -10.57
C ARG A 302 0.92 -1.57 -9.99
N GLN A 303 0.02 -1.95 -9.09
CA GLN A 303 -0.96 -1.01 -8.52
C GLN A 303 -0.28 0.20 -7.87
N SER A 304 0.83 0.01 -7.15
CA SER A 304 1.58 1.13 -6.54
C SER A 304 2.11 2.12 -7.58
N GLU A 305 2.55 1.63 -8.75
CA GLU A 305 2.95 2.49 -9.87
C GLU A 305 1.75 3.27 -10.41
N ILE A 306 0.60 2.61 -10.58
CA ILE A 306 -0.64 3.23 -11.06
C ILE A 306 -1.14 4.29 -10.07
N GLN A 307 -1.10 4.01 -8.77
CA GLN A 307 -1.46 4.97 -7.72
C GLN A 307 -0.52 6.18 -7.69
N ALA A 308 0.76 5.98 -8.00
CA ALA A 308 1.74 7.06 -8.08
C ALA A 308 1.53 8.00 -9.28
N LEU A 309 0.75 7.59 -10.29
CA LEU A 309 0.31 8.47 -11.38
C LEU A 309 -0.74 9.49 -10.91
N SER A 310 -1.30 9.31 -9.71
CA SER A 310 -2.35 10.20 -9.24
C SER A 310 -1.84 11.64 -9.06
N THR A 311 -2.60 12.59 -9.61
CA THR A 311 -2.29 14.03 -9.54
C THR A 311 -3.34 14.78 -8.72
N GLY A 312 -2.94 15.87 -8.06
CA GLY A 312 -3.84 16.75 -7.29
C GLY A 312 -3.60 16.74 -5.77
N ALA A 313 -3.42 17.92 -5.16
CA ALA A 313 -3.08 18.07 -3.74
C ALA A 313 -4.26 17.79 -2.76
N ALA A 314 -5.51 17.96 -3.21
CA ALA A 314 -6.70 17.79 -2.37
C ALA A 314 -7.52 16.51 -2.69
N GLN A 315 -7.56 16.09 -3.96
CA GLN A 315 -8.21 14.85 -4.39
C GLN A 315 -7.36 14.20 -5.51
N PRO A 316 -6.59 13.14 -5.20
CA PRO A 316 -5.77 12.47 -6.19
C PRO A 316 -6.64 11.84 -7.28
N HIS A 317 -6.21 11.96 -8.53
CA HIS A 317 -6.89 11.42 -9.71
C HIS A 317 -5.95 10.66 -10.64
N VAL A 318 -6.39 9.49 -11.11
CA VAL A 318 -5.77 8.72 -12.19
C VAL A 318 -6.67 8.78 -13.41
N TYR A 319 -6.19 9.34 -14.52
CA TYR A 319 -6.95 9.50 -15.75
C TYR A 319 -6.75 8.31 -16.71
N PRO A 320 -7.70 8.03 -17.61
CA PRO A 320 -7.54 7.02 -18.65
C PRO A 320 -6.25 7.19 -19.47
N LYS A 321 -5.87 8.45 -19.77
CA LYS A 321 -4.64 8.77 -20.51
C LYS A 321 -3.38 8.32 -19.78
N ASP A 322 -3.37 8.33 -18.45
CA ASP A 322 -2.23 7.85 -17.67
C ASP A 322 -2.09 6.33 -17.86
N LEU A 323 -3.21 5.61 -17.80
CA LEU A 323 -3.28 4.16 -18.01
C LEU A 323 -2.91 3.76 -19.43
N GLU A 324 -3.33 4.52 -20.44
CA GLU A 324 -3.01 4.29 -21.85
C GLU A 324 -1.49 4.24 -22.10
N THR A 325 -0.71 5.04 -21.36
CA THR A 325 0.76 5.09 -21.53
C THR A 325 1.51 3.93 -20.88
N LEU A 326 0.85 3.15 -20.00
CA LEU A 326 1.47 2.03 -19.33
C LEU A 326 1.98 1.00 -20.34
N GLN A 327 3.24 0.61 -20.18
CA GLN A 327 3.90 -0.39 -21.02
C GLN A 327 3.68 -1.78 -20.42
N VAL A 328 3.16 -2.74 -21.18
CA VAL A 328 2.92 -4.12 -20.74
C VAL A 328 3.61 -5.12 -21.66
N ALA A 329 4.09 -6.23 -21.09
CA ALA A 329 4.61 -7.35 -21.88
C ALA A 329 3.49 -8.00 -22.69
N VAL A 330 3.83 -8.44 -23.90
CA VAL A 330 2.94 -9.14 -24.82
C VAL A 330 3.49 -10.56 -25.03
N PRO A 331 3.24 -11.48 -24.08
CA PRO A 331 3.64 -12.87 -24.23
C PRO A 331 2.84 -13.58 -25.33
N ASP A 332 3.35 -14.71 -25.81
CA ASP A 332 2.58 -15.59 -26.68
C ASP A 332 1.35 -16.19 -25.94
N SER A 333 0.36 -16.68 -26.69
CA SER A 333 -0.89 -17.19 -26.12
C SER A 333 -0.72 -18.40 -25.19
N THR A 334 0.34 -19.19 -25.34
CA THR A 334 0.64 -20.31 -24.43
C THR A 334 1.18 -19.78 -23.11
N THR A 335 2.15 -18.86 -23.16
CA THR A 335 2.70 -18.23 -21.95
C THR A 335 1.62 -17.43 -21.19
N LEU A 336 0.78 -16.68 -21.91
CA LEU A 336 -0.35 -15.95 -21.32
C LEU A 336 -1.29 -16.89 -20.55
N ARG A 337 -1.65 -18.02 -21.16
CA ARG A 337 -2.48 -19.07 -20.53
C ARG A 337 -1.87 -19.66 -19.27
N MET A 338 -0.56 -19.92 -19.30
CA MET A 338 0.16 -20.44 -18.13
C MET A 338 0.14 -19.44 -16.97
N ILE A 339 0.36 -18.14 -17.24
CA ILE A 339 0.28 -17.09 -16.21
C ILE A 339 -1.12 -17.05 -15.59
N VAL A 340 -2.16 -17.00 -16.42
CA VAL A 340 -3.55 -16.95 -15.96
C VAL A 340 -3.91 -18.18 -15.13
N SER A 341 -3.53 -19.38 -15.61
CA SER A 341 -3.81 -20.63 -14.90
C SER A 341 -3.11 -20.71 -13.55
N GLU A 342 -1.81 -20.39 -13.47
CA GLU A 342 -1.07 -20.41 -12.21
C GLU A 342 -1.60 -19.36 -11.22
N CYS A 343 -1.90 -18.14 -11.68
CA CYS A 343 -2.48 -17.10 -10.81
C CYS A 343 -3.89 -17.46 -10.32
N LYS A 344 -4.72 -18.10 -11.16
CA LYS A 344 -6.02 -18.65 -10.75
C LYS A 344 -5.88 -19.74 -9.70
N SER A 345 -4.87 -20.59 -9.81
CA SER A 345 -4.58 -21.60 -8.77
C SER A 345 -4.30 -20.93 -7.42
N VAL A 346 -3.53 -19.84 -7.39
CA VAL A 346 -3.30 -19.07 -6.15
C VAL A 346 -4.60 -18.49 -5.60
N GLU A 347 -5.50 -18.00 -6.45
CA GLU A 347 -6.82 -17.49 -6.00
C GLU A 347 -7.71 -18.59 -5.42
N ASN A 348 -7.69 -19.78 -6.02
CA ASN A 348 -8.41 -20.93 -5.49
C ASN A 348 -7.86 -21.33 -4.11
N ASP A 349 -6.53 -21.35 -3.94
CA ASP A 349 -5.90 -21.62 -2.63
C ASP A 349 -6.35 -20.60 -1.57
N VAL A 350 -6.42 -19.32 -1.93
CA VAL A 350 -6.91 -18.24 -1.04
C VAL A 350 -8.37 -18.49 -0.66
N HIS A 351 -9.23 -18.80 -1.63
CA HIS A 351 -10.64 -19.05 -1.37
C HIS A 351 -10.84 -20.27 -0.47
N SER A 352 -10.17 -21.39 -0.76
CA SER A 352 -10.21 -22.59 0.09
C SER A 352 -9.65 -22.32 1.50
N SER A 353 -8.61 -21.49 1.62
CA SER A 353 -8.05 -21.09 2.91
C SER A 353 -9.03 -20.24 3.73
N GLN A 354 -9.75 -19.32 3.09
CA GLN A 354 -10.80 -18.52 3.74
C GLN A 354 -11.93 -19.43 4.28
N THR A 355 -12.44 -20.35 3.45
CA THR A 355 -13.44 -21.33 3.87
C THR A 355 -12.94 -22.21 5.03
N SER A 356 -11.69 -22.66 4.97
CA SER A 356 -11.05 -23.44 6.03
C SER A 356 -11.00 -22.68 7.36
N ILE A 357 -10.69 -21.37 7.33
CA ILE A 357 -10.69 -20.51 8.53
C ILE A 357 -12.10 -20.38 9.10
N GLU A 358 -13.09 -20.09 8.26
CA GLU A 358 -14.49 -19.95 8.69
C GLU A 358 -15.02 -21.24 9.34
N GLN A 359 -14.75 -22.39 8.73
CA GLN A 359 -15.14 -23.70 9.26
C GLN A 359 -14.44 -24.01 10.59
N ALA A 360 -13.14 -23.72 10.70
CA ALA A 360 -12.39 -23.95 11.94
C ALA A 360 -12.89 -23.07 13.09
N ILE A 361 -13.20 -21.79 12.83
CA ILE A 361 -13.79 -20.88 13.82
C ILE A 361 -15.16 -21.39 14.28
N ALA A 362 -16.04 -21.74 13.33
CA ALA A 362 -17.35 -22.28 13.64
C ALA A 362 -17.26 -23.57 14.47
N ARG A 363 -16.25 -24.42 14.20
CA ARG A 363 -16.01 -25.64 14.97
C ARG A 363 -15.54 -25.35 16.40
N ILE A 364 -14.66 -24.37 16.60
CA ILE A 364 -14.23 -23.92 17.94
C ILE A 364 -15.43 -23.44 18.74
N GLU A 365 -16.31 -22.65 18.13
CA GLU A 365 -17.52 -22.14 18.78
C GLU A 365 -18.48 -23.28 19.16
N LEU A 366 -18.66 -24.26 18.26
CA LEU A 366 -19.50 -25.43 18.51
C LEU A 366 -18.98 -26.28 19.66
N GLU A 367 -17.69 -26.61 19.69
CA GLU A 367 -17.07 -27.41 20.76
C GLU A 367 -17.25 -26.75 22.13
N ALA A 368 -17.09 -25.43 22.21
CA ALA A 368 -17.34 -24.69 23.44
C ALA A 368 -18.83 -24.70 23.83
N ALA A 369 -19.73 -24.52 22.85
CA ALA A 369 -21.18 -24.55 23.08
C ALA A 369 -21.67 -25.92 23.58
N GLU A 370 -21.15 -27.02 23.04
CA GLU A 370 -21.46 -28.38 23.48
C GLU A 370 -21.09 -28.60 24.94
N ILE A 371 -19.91 -28.14 25.37
CA ILE A 371 -19.49 -28.22 26.78
C ILE A 371 -20.43 -27.40 27.67
N TYR A 372 -20.82 -26.20 27.24
CA TYR A 372 -21.78 -25.37 27.98
C TYR A 372 -23.19 -25.98 28.06
N GLY A 373 -23.63 -26.69 27.02
CA GLY A 373 -24.92 -27.39 26.96
C GLY A 373 -24.94 -28.74 27.69
N SER A 374 -23.77 -29.26 28.06
CA SER A 374 -23.65 -30.52 28.79
C SER A 374 -24.15 -30.43 30.24
N SER A 375 -24.32 -31.58 30.89
CA SER A 375 -24.66 -31.69 32.32
C SER A 375 -23.47 -31.42 33.28
N THR A 376 -22.34 -30.96 32.75
CA THR A 376 -21.12 -30.67 33.51
C THR A 376 -21.37 -29.60 34.58
N ARG A 377 -20.82 -29.83 35.78
CA ARG A 377 -20.89 -28.84 36.87
C ARG A 377 -20.25 -27.52 36.44
N ARG A 378 -20.95 -26.41 36.72
CA ARG A 378 -20.41 -25.07 36.51
C ARG A 378 -19.83 -24.50 37.80
N THR A 379 -18.65 -23.90 37.69
CA THR A 379 -17.86 -23.37 38.81
C THR A 379 -17.54 -21.89 38.56
N GLU A 380 -17.57 -21.09 39.63
CA GLU A 380 -17.25 -19.66 39.59
C GLU A 380 -15.79 -19.44 39.20
N ILE A 381 -15.49 -18.44 38.38
CA ILE A 381 -14.11 -18.10 37.99
C ILE A 381 -13.22 -17.88 39.23
N ASP A 382 -13.77 -17.28 40.29
CA ASP A 382 -13.05 -17.05 41.55
C ASP A 382 -12.47 -18.34 42.17
N LYS A 383 -13.14 -19.49 41.97
CA LYS A 383 -12.71 -20.80 42.48
C LYS A 383 -11.77 -21.54 41.54
N LEU A 384 -11.52 -20.98 40.36
CA LEU A 384 -10.64 -21.53 39.33
C LEU A 384 -9.33 -20.72 39.20
N ALA A 385 -9.15 -19.68 40.01
CA ALA A 385 -8.02 -18.78 39.93
C ALA A 385 -7.25 -18.71 41.25
N VAL A 386 -5.93 -18.72 41.17
CA VAL A 386 -5.02 -18.48 42.30
C VAL A 386 -5.06 -17.00 42.70
N SER A 387 -5.12 -16.10 41.71
CA SER A 387 -5.21 -14.67 41.96
C SER A 387 -5.95 -13.93 40.84
N ILE A 388 -6.62 -12.84 41.21
CA ILE A 388 -7.31 -11.96 40.27
C ILE A 388 -6.98 -10.50 40.61
N GLN A 389 -6.38 -9.77 39.67
CA GLN A 389 -5.76 -8.47 39.93
C GLN A 389 -6.10 -7.46 38.82
N TYR A 390 -6.39 -6.21 39.21
CA TYR A 390 -6.50 -5.09 38.25
C TYR A 390 -5.13 -4.65 37.76
N GLY A 391 -5.04 -4.20 36.50
CA GLY A 391 -3.80 -3.68 35.95
C GLY A 391 -3.39 -2.29 36.44
N LEU A 392 -2.24 -1.84 35.96
CA LEU A 392 -1.60 -0.57 36.29
C LEU A 392 -2.42 0.63 35.81
N ASN A 393 -2.54 1.64 36.65
CA ASN A 393 -3.13 2.94 36.30
C ASN A 393 -2.05 4.00 36.06
N GLU A 394 -1.09 3.69 35.19
CA GLU A 394 0.06 4.54 34.88
C GLU A 394 -0.03 5.16 33.48
N ALA A 395 0.57 6.33 33.32
CA ALA A 395 0.65 6.99 32.02
C ALA A 395 1.55 6.20 31.07
N MET A 396 1.07 6.00 29.84
CA MET A 396 1.75 5.19 28.83
C MET A 396 2.42 6.08 27.80
N ASN A 397 3.63 5.72 27.36
CA ASN A 397 4.39 6.46 26.37
C ASN A 397 4.60 5.64 25.07
N GLU A 398 4.81 6.36 23.97
CA GLU A 398 5.15 5.81 22.64
C GLU A 398 6.67 5.92 22.36
N GLY A 399 7.44 6.51 23.28
CA GLY A 399 8.89 6.68 23.17
C GLY A 399 9.70 5.42 23.50
N GLY A 400 9.03 4.33 23.89
CA GLY A 400 9.68 3.05 24.24
C GLY A 400 10.37 3.05 25.59
N VAL A 401 10.06 3.99 26.48
CA VAL A 401 10.68 4.09 27.81
C VAL A 401 9.95 3.18 28.79
N GLY A 402 10.70 2.32 29.50
CA GLY A 402 10.19 1.40 30.51
C GLY A 402 9.75 0.04 29.94
N TYR A 403 8.68 -0.54 30.49
CA TYR A 403 8.23 -1.90 30.17
C TYR A 403 7.03 -1.90 29.23
N LYS A 404 6.96 -2.87 28.31
CA LYS A 404 5.83 -3.02 27.40
C LYS A 404 4.54 -3.32 28.16
N ILE A 405 3.47 -2.60 27.84
CA ILE A 405 2.19 -2.70 28.56
C ILE A 405 1.03 -3.10 27.64
N PHE A 406 0.35 -4.19 27.99
CA PHE A 406 -0.85 -4.66 27.30
C PHE A 406 -2.08 -3.82 27.63
N ARG A 407 -2.88 -3.52 26.61
CA ARG A 407 -4.19 -2.87 26.72
C ARG A 407 -5.25 -3.74 26.05
N MET A 408 -6.48 -3.24 26.06
CA MET A 408 -7.64 -3.90 25.47
C MET A 408 -7.53 -4.18 23.97
N ASN A 409 -6.71 -3.43 23.22
CA ASN A 409 -6.61 -3.54 21.76
C ASN A 409 -5.72 -4.70 21.31
N GLU A 410 -4.86 -5.19 22.19
CA GLU A 410 -3.91 -6.26 21.92
C GLU A 410 -4.48 -7.66 22.21
N ILE A 411 -5.75 -7.75 22.60
CA ILE A 411 -6.49 -9.02 22.67
C ILE A 411 -6.98 -9.38 21.26
N ILE A 412 -6.28 -10.30 20.61
CA ILE A 412 -6.59 -10.75 19.25
C ILE A 412 -6.93 -12.24 19.29
N ARG A 413 -8.19 -12.58 18.93
CA ARG A 413 -8.68 -13.97 18.83
C ARG A 413 -8.33 -14.84 20.05
N GLY A 414 -8.55 -14.32 21.25
CA GLY A 414 -8.30 -15.06 22.49
C GLY A 414 -6.85 -15.07 22.98
N ARG A 415 -5.96 -14.29 22.35
CA ARG A 415 -4.53 -14.23 22.67
C ARG A 415 -4.07 -12.80 22.92
N MET A 416 -3.09 -12.65 23.80
CA MET A 416 -2.33 -11.40 23.93
C MET A 416 -1.25 -11.36 22.85
N VAL A 417 -1.32 -10.38 21.94
CA VAL A 417 -0.41 -10.27 20.79
C VAL A 417 0.43 -9.01 20.89
N ASP A 418 1.76 -9.16 20.88
CA ASP A 418 2.68 -8.04 20.64
C ASP A 418 2.65 -7.71 19.14
N ASN A 419 2.08 -6.56 18.81
CA ASN A 419 1.93 -6.10 17.43
C ASN A 419 3.14 -5.31 16.90
N GLY A 420 4.23 -5.23 17.67
CA GLY A 420 5.44 -4.47 17.31
C GLY A 420 5.34 -2.96 17.57
N SER A 421 4.17 -2.45 17.92
CA SER A 421 3.91 -1.02 18.22
C SER A 421 3.33 -0.84 19.63
N MET A 422 3.81 -1.63 20.59
CA MET A 422 3.34 -1.62 21.97
C MET A 422 3.68 -0.28 22.65
N LYS A 423 2.76 0.23 23.48
CA LYS A 423 3.11 1.31 24.41
C LYS A 423 3.96 0.76 25.55
N CYS A 424 4.69 1.66 26.22
CA CYS A 424 5.47 1.33 27.40
C CYS A 424 5.00 2.14 28.62
N ALA A 425 5.23 1.59 29.81
CA ALA A 425 5.02 2.24 31.09
C ALA A 425 6.38 2.46 31.77
N ASP A 426 6.67 3.72 32.10
CA ASP A 426 7.89 4.11 32.81
C ASP A 426 7.67 3.95 34.32
N ILE A 427 7.98 2.75 34.81
CA ILE A 427 7.74 2.33 36.20
C ILE A 427 9.00 1.68 36.76
N SER A 428 9.15 1.70 38.08
CA SER A 428 10.27 1.03 38.74
C SER A 428 10.22 -0.49 38.56
N ALA A 429 11.36 -1.17 38.74
CA ALA A 429 11.43 -2.63 38.66
C ALA A 429 10.56 -3.30 39.75
N GLU A 430 10.46 -2.70 40.93
CA GLU A 430 9.63 -3.18 42.04
C GLU A 430 8.14 -3.09 41.70
N GLU A 431 7.72 -2.00 41.05
CA GLU A 431 6.34 -1.86 40.60
C GLU A 431 6.04 -2.80 39.43
N PHE A 432 6.95 -2.92 38.47
CA PHE A 432 6.85 -3.87 37.37
C PHE A 432 6.67 -5.32 37.86
N ALA A 433 7.44 -5.74 38.87
CA ALA A 433 7.36 -7.10 39.41
C ALA A 433 5.96 -7.49 39.89
N LYS A 434 5.14 -6.54 40.37
CA LYS A 434 3.75 -6.77 40.82
C LYS A 434 2.77 -7.03 39.67
N TYR A 435 3.08 -6.52 38.47
CA TYR A 435 2.21 -6.61 37.29
C TYR A 435 2.85 -7.36 36.13
N LYS A 436 4.04 -7.93 36.33
CA LYS A 436 4.69 -8.80 35.36
C LYS A 436 3.77 -9.97 35.04
N LEU A 437 3.54 -10.16 33.75
CA LEU A 437 2.76 -11.27 33.22
C LEU A 437 3.60 -12.53 33.14
N ASN A 438 3.00 -13.64 33.52
CA ASN A 438 3.58 -14.97 33.38
C ASN A 438 2.79 -15.79 32.38
N LYS A 439 3.47 -16.69 31.65
CA LYS A 439 2.80 -17.59 30.72
C LYS A 439 1.67 -18.36 31.41
N GLY A 440 0.50 -18.35 30.79
CA GLY A 440 -0.72 -18.92 31.36
C GLY A 440 -1.65 -17.89 32.03
N ASP A 441 -1.18 -16.66 32.25
CA ASP A 441 -2.05 -15.58 32.73
C ASP A 441 -3.13 -15.25 31.68
N LEU A 442 -4.37 -15.03 32.13
CA LEU A 442 -5.46 -14.54 31.31
C LEU A 442 -5.72 -13.06 31.59
N LEU A 443 -5.93 -12.27 30.54
CA LEU A 443 -6.28 -10.85 30.64
C LEU A 443 -7.71 -10.62 30.15
N PHE A 444 -8.59 -10.30 31.09
CA PHE A 444 -10.01 -10.02 30.83
C PHE A 444 -10.23 -8.52 30.58
N ASN A 445 -10.86 -8.18 29.46
CA ASN A 445 -11.19 -6.81 29.08
C ASN A 445 -12.40 -6.29 29.87
N ARG A 446 -12.13 -5.55 30.94
CA ARG A 446 -13.19 -5.04 31.81
C ARG A 446 -13.85 -3.76 31.32
N THR A 447 -13.24 -3.02 30.40
CA THR A 447 -13.72 -1.69 29.99
C THR A 447 -13.55 -1.50 28.49
N ASN A 448 -14.65 -1.43 27.74
CA ASN A 448 -14.63 -1.18 26.29
C ASN A 448 -16.02 -0.80 25.77
N SER A 449 -16.25 -0.79 24.45
CA SER A 449 -17.61 -0.86 23.89
C SER A 449 -18.32 -2.15 24.33
N ILE A 450 -19.64 -2.17 24.28
CA ILE A 450 -20.44 -3.36 24.67
C ILE A 450 -20.10 -4.61 23.83
N GLU A 451 -19.66 -4.40 22.59
CA GLU A 451 -19.29 -5.48 21.68
C GLU A 451 -17.99 -6.17 22.11
N HIS A 452 -17.04 -5.41 22.66
CA HIS A 452 -15.67 -5.87 22.94
C HIS A 452 -15.37 -6.09 24.43
N VAL A 453 -16.18 -5.53 25.34
CA VAL A 453 -16.07 -5.80 26.77
C VAL A 453 -16.28 -7.30 27.03
N GLY A 454 -15.49 -7.85 27.96
CA GLY A 454 -15.53 -9.27 28.33
C GLY A 454 -14.58 -10.17 27.55
N LYS A 455 -14.01 -9.71 26.42
CA LYS A 455 -13.00 -10.48 25.68
C LYS A 455 -11.81 -10.82 26.58
N THR A 456 -11.35 -12.06 26.50
CA THR A 456 -10.23 -12.55 27.32
C THR A 456 -9.07 -12.97 26.43
N GLY A 457 -7.84 -12.59 26.78
CA GLY A 457 -6.64 -13.02 26.07
C GLY A 457 -5.74 -13.89 26.94
N LEU A 458 -5.30 -15.02 26.41
CA LEU A 458 -4.23 -15.84 27.01
C LEU A 458 -2.87 -15.23 26.68
N PHE A 459 -2.05 -15.03 27.71
CA PHE A 459 -0.66 -14.61 27.58
C PHE A 459 0.27 -15.83 27.54
N ASP A 460 0.98 -16.02 26.44
CA ASP A 460 1.98 -17.09 26.25
C ASP A 460 3.30 -16.62 25.62
N LEU A 461 3.54 -15.31 25.63
CA LEU A 461 4.74 -14.72 25.06
C LEU A 461 5.94 -14.86 25.99
N GLU A 462 7.14 -14.77 25.42
CA GLU A 462 8.40 -14.61 26.15
C GLU A 462 8.74 -13.13 26.29
N GLY A 463 9.29 -12.73 27.44
CA GLY A 463 9.78 -11.37 27.68
C GLY A 463 9.11 -10.65 28.84
N GLU A 464 9.37 -9.35 28.94
CA GLU A 464 8.94 -8.51 30.05
C GLU A 464 7.74 -7.65 29.68
N TYR A 465 6.55 -8.09 30.12
CA TYR A 465 5.28 -7.44 29.83
C TYR A 465 4.50 -7.19 31.11
N CYS A 466 3.85 -6.03 31.18
CA CYS A 466 2.84 -5.70 32.18
C CYS A 466 1.50 -5.38 31.51
N PHE A 467 0.48 -4.98 32.28
CA PHE A 467 -0.88 -4.77 31.77
C PHE A 467 -1.58 -3.57 32.40
N ALA A 468 -2.38 -2.87 31.60
CA ALA A 468 -3.08 -1.65 31.99
C ALA A 468 -4.38 -1.92 32.78
N SER A 469 -4.86 -0.90 33.51
CA SER A 469 -6.03 -0.94 34.41
C SER A 469 -7.38 -1.24 33.73
N TYR A 470 -7.44 -1.18 32.39
CA TYR A 470 -8.58 -1.62 31.58
C TYR A 470 -8.68 -3.15 31.47
N LEU A 471 -7.67 -3.87 31.99
CA LEU A 471 -7.61 -5.32 32.02
C LEU A 471 -7.64 -5.84 33.46
N VAL A 472 -8.19 -7.04 33.63
CA VAL A 472 -8.13 -7.81 34.88
C VAL A 472 -7.33 -9.07 34.58
N ARG A 473 -6.23 -9.27 35.29
CA ARG A 473 -5.50 -10.53 35.25
C ARG A 473 -6.22 -11.59 36.06
N VAL A 474 -6.36 -12.77 35.49
CA VAL A 474 -6.78 -14.01 36.14
C VAL A 474 -5.60 -14.98 36.01
N VAL A 475 -5.05 -15.42 37.14
CA VAL A 475 -4.02 -16.45 37.19
C VAL A 475 -4.71 -17.79 37.47
N PRO A 476 -4.86 -18.67 36.47
CA PRO A 476 -5.63 -19.91 36.65
C PRO A 476 -4.92 -20.87 37.63
N ASP A 477 -5.69 -21.58 38.46
CA ASP A 477 -5.16 -22.70 39.22
C ASP A 477 -5.00 -23.92 38.31
N THR A 478 -3.78 -24.13 37.82
CA THR A 478 -3.45 -25.18 36.86
C THR A 478 -3.65 -26.61 37.39
N SER A 479 -3.85 -26.79 38.71
CA SER A 479 -4.25 -28.08 39.26
C SER A 479 -5.73 -28.41 39.03
N ILE A 480 -6.55 -27.40 38.71
CA ILE A 480 -8.01 -27.50 38.54
C ILE A 480 -8.41 -27.20 37.09
N VAL A 481 -7.75 -26.22 36.46
CA VAL A 481 -8.14 -25.74 35.13
C VAL A 481 -6.93 -25.38 34.26
N LEU A 482 -6.95 -25.84 33.00
CA LEU A 482 -5.95 -25.45 32.01
C LEU A 482 -6.23 -24.01 31.53
N PRO A 483 -5.21 -23.13 31.46
CA PRO A 483 -5.40 -21.74 31.05
C PRO A 483 -6.13 -21.57 29.70
N LYS A 484 -5.75 -22.38 28.70
CA LYS A 484 -6.36 -22.36 27.38
C LYS A 484 -7.80 -22.86 27.36
N TYR A 485 -8.13 -23.84 28.20
CA TYR A 485 -9.52 -24.27 28.38
C TYR A 485 -10.36 -23.13 28.95
N LEU A 486 -9.86 -22.48 30.02
CA LEU A 486 -10.56 -21.37 30.66
C LEU A 486 -10.75 -20.19 29.71
N GLU A 487 -9.73 -19.86 28.91
CA GLU A 487 -9.82 -18.83 27.87
C GLU A 487 -10.96 -19.12 26.88
N LYS A 488 -11.06 -20.34 26.36
CA LYS A 488 -12.15 -20.71 25.44
C LYS A 488 -13.52 -20.66 26.08
N MET A 489 -13.64 -21.08 27.33
CA MET A 489 -14.91 -20.97 28.05
C MET A 489 -15.30 -19.49 28.24
N MET A 490 -14.35 -18.64 28.63
CA MET A 490 -14.57 -17.21 28.82
C MET A 490 -14.84 -16.45 27.52
N ASN A 491 -14.40 -16.92 26.36
CA ASN A 491 -14.72 -16.31 25.06
C ASN A 491 -15.93 -16.94 24.35
N SER A 492 -16.55 -17.98 24.94
CA SER A 492 -17.76 -18.60 24.38
C SER A 492 -18.94 -17.63 24.32
N SER A 493 -19.86 -17.87 23.38
CA SER A 493 -21.10 -17.08 23.25
C SER A 493 -21.93 -17.07 24.53
N ALA A 494 -21.99 -18.21 25.23
CA ALA A 494 -22.71 -18.36 26.50
C ALA A 494 -22.12 -17.47 27.60
N PHE A 495 -20.79 -17.52 27.80
CA PHE A 495 -20.12 -16.68 28.79
C PHE A 495 -20.25 -15.20 28.44
N GLN A 496 -19.97 -14.83 27.19
CA GLN A 496 -20.01 -13.44 26.74
C GLN A 496 -21.41 -12.84 26.89
N SER A 497 -22.47 -13.61 26.63
CA SER A 497 -23.85 -13.18 26.81
C SER A 497 -24.18 -12.92 28.28
N GLU A 498 -23.77 -13.82 29.19
CA GLU A 498 -23.97 -13.65 30.62
C GLU A 498 -23.14 -12.47 31.19
N ALA A 499 -21.89 -12.34 30.76
CA ALA A 499 -21.01 -11.26 31.19
C ALA A 499 -21.55 -9.89 30.76
N LYS A 500 -22.01 -9.78 29.51
CA LYS A 500 -22.55 -8.53 28.94
C LYS A 500 -23.94 -8.18 29.50
N SER A 501 -24.75 -9.15 29.91
CA SER A 501 -26.04 -8.87 30.56
C SER A 501 -25.86 -8.24 31.94
N LYS A 502 -24.72 -8.50 32.60
CA LYS A 502 -24.32 -7.93 33.89
C LYS A 502 -23.48 -6.65 33.76
N ALA A 503 -23.20 -6.17 32.55
CA ALA A 503 -22.34 -5.01 32.33
C ALA A 503 -23.04 -3.69 32.69
N SER A 504 -22.33 -2.79 33.36
CA SER A 504 -22.78 -1.41 33.54
C SER A 504 -22.53 -0.61 32.26
N LYS A 505 -23.54 0.13 31.77
CA LYS A 505 -23.48 0.87 30.50
C LYS A 505 -23.47 2.38 30.73
N SER A 506 -22.59 3.08 30.02
CA SER A 506 -22.60 4.53 29.81
C SER A 506 -22.65 4.83 28.31
N ILE A 507 -22.83 6.11 27.92
CA ILE A 507 -23.15 6.53 26.54
C ILE A 507 -22.28 5.85 25.46
N ASN A 508 -20.98 5.66 25.70
CA ASN A 508 -20.05 5.02 24.75
C ASN A 508 -19.15 3.94 25.37
N GLN A 509 -19.46 3.45 26.58
CA GLN A 509 -18.59 2.52 27.29
C GLN A 509 -19.40 1.53 28.14
N ALA A 510 -18.95 0.29 28.20
CA ALA A 510 -19.46 -0.76 29.06
C ALA A 510 -18.36 -1.21 30.01
N ASN A 511 -18.75 -1.53 31.25
CA ASN A 511 -17.84 -2.03 32.28
C ASN A 511 -18.32 -3.37 32.86
N ILE A 512 -17.40 -4.32 32.98
CA ILE A 512 -17.58 -5.56 33.74
C ILE A 512 -16.45 -5.61 34.77
N ASN A 513 -16.75 -5.21 36.01
CA ASN A 513 -15.75 -5.19 37.06
C ASN A 513 -15.33 -6.62 37.49
N ALA A 514 -14.21 -6.73 38.21
CA ALA A 514 -13.68 -8.01 38.64
C ALA A 514 -14.66 -8.80 39.52
N THR A 515 -15.45 -8.13 40.36
CA THR A 515 -16.46 -8.80 41.21
C THR A 515 -17.52 -9.50 40.37
N ILE A 516 -18.03 -8.85 39.32
CA ILE A 516 -18.99 -9.47 38.40
C ILE A 516 -18.35 -10.67 37.71
N MET A 517 -17.17 -10.48 37.11
CA MET A 517 -16.45 -11.53 36.37
C MET A 517 -16.16 -12.76 37.24
N ARG A 518 -15.69 -12.55 38.48
CA ARG A 518 -15.40 -13.62 39.47
C ARG A 518 -16.58 -14.54 39.74
N ASN A 519 -17.80 -14.00 39.73
CA ASN A 519 -19.03 -14.72 40.06
C ASN A 519 -19.71 -15.41 38.86
N ILE A 520 -19.20 -15.21 37.64
CA ILE A 520 -19.71 -15.93 36.46
C ILE A 520 -19.24 -17.38 36.53
N LYS A 521 -20.12 -18.31 36.15
CA LYS A 521 -19.85 -19.75 36.23
C LYS A 521 -19.51 -20.32 34.85
N VAL A 522 -18.46 -21.11 34.78
CA VAL A 522 -18.04 -21.84 33.57
C VAL A 522 -18.11 -23.34 33.82
N PRO A 523 -18.46 -24.17 32.81
CA PRO A 523 -18.41 -25.62 32.95
C PRO A 523 -16.98 -26.08 33.25
N LEU A 524 -16.83 -27.04 34.16
CA LEU A 524 -15.54 -27.55 34.59
C LEU A 524 -15.45 -29.06 34.31
N LEU A 525 -14.73 -29.41 33.25
CA LEU A 525 -14.38 -30.80 32.91
C LEU A 525 -13.21 -31.30 33.78
N SER A 526 -12.97 -32.61 33.80
CA SER A 526 -11.74 -33.15 34.40
C SER A 526 -10.50 -32.67 33.64
N ILE A 527 -9.34 -32.60 34.28
CA ILE A 527 -8.08 -32.16 33.63
C ILE A 527 -7.79 -32.98 32.35
N ALA A 528 -8.06 -34.29 32.36
CA ALA A 528 -7.87 -35.15 31.19
C ALA A 528 -8.77 -34.74 30.01
N GLU A 529 -10.06 -34.48 30.27
CA GLU A 529 -11.01 -34.03 29.26
C GLU A 529 -10.72 -32.60 28.78
N GLN A 530 -10.29 -31.71 29.69
CA GLN A 530 -9.81 -30.38 29.32
C GLN A 530 -8.62 -30.48 28.35
N GLN A 531 -7.67 -31.38 28.61
CA GLN A 531 -6.52 -31.59 27.72
C GLN A 531 -6.96 -32.11 26.35
N LEU A 532 -7.93 -33.04 26.30
CA LEU A 532 -8.49 -33.51 25.03
C LEU A 532 -9.16 -32.38 24.24
N PHE A 533 -9.96 -31.54 24.91
CA PHE A 533 -10.55 -30.35 24.29
C PHE A 533 -9.46 -29.40 23.79
N VAL A 534 -8.50 -29.05 24.64
CA VAL A 534 -7.39 -28.16 24.28
C VAL A 534 -6.67 -28.66 23.05
N ASN A 535 -6.29 -29.94 22.99
CA ASN A 535 -5.62 -30.54 21.83
C ASN A 535 -6.42 -30.37 20.52
N ARG A 536 -7.75 -30.56 20.56
CA ARG A 536 -8.62 -30.32 19.38
C ARG A 536 -8.61 -28.86 18.96
N ILE A 537 -8.70 -27.95 19.93
CA ILE A 537 -8.65 -26.51 19.68
C ILE A 537 -7.30 -26.08 19.11
N GLU A 538 -6.17 -26.60 19.61
CA GLU A 538 -4.85 -26.24 19.09
C GLU A 538 -4.67 -26.69 17.64
N ALA A 539 -5.22 -27.86 17.27
CA ALA A 539 -5.21 -28.33 15.90
C ALA A 539 -6.00 -27.39 14.97
N LEU A 540 -7.17 -26.90 15.41
CA LEU A 540 -7.99 -25.95 14.66
C LEU A 540 -7.32 -24.56 14.56
N GLU A 541 -6.70 -24.07 15.64
CA GLU A 541 -5.93 -22.82 15.63
C GLU A 541 -4.71 -22.90 14.71
N LYS A 542 -4.04 -24.06 14.67
CA LYS A 542 -2.96 -24.32 13.72
C LYS A 542 -3.47 -24.30 12.28
N GLN A 543 -4.60 -24.94 12.00
CA GLN A 543 -5.26 -24.88 10.67
C GLN A 543 -5.57 -23.44 10.26
N ILE A 544 -6.07 -22.61 11.18
CA ILE A 544 -6.33 -21.17 10.93
C ILE A 544 -5.03 -20.44 10.60
N LYS A 545 -3.96 -20.68 11.37
CA LYS A 545 -2.66 -20.04 11.16
C LYS A 545 -2.06 -20.42 9.81
N ASP A 546 -2.07 -21.71 9.46
CA ASP A 546 -1.51 -22.23 8.21
C ASP A 546 -2.29 -21.68 7.00
N ALA A 547 -3.63 -21.64 7.08
CA ALA A 547 -4.49 -21.05 6.06
C ALA A 547 -4.28 -19.53 5.92
N GLN A 548 -4.11 -18.80 7.02
CA GLN A 548 -3.83 -17.35 6.97
C GLN A 548 -2.49 -17.07 6.28
N ALA A 549 -1.46 -17.87 6.52
CA ALA A 549 -0.17 -17.73 5.86
C ALA A 549 -0.26 -17.91 4.33
N VAL A 550 -1.15 -18.79 3.84
CA VAL A 550 -1.42 -18.93 2.39
C VAL A 550 -2.02 -17.66 1.81
N ILE A 551 -2.96 -17.03 2.53
CA ILE A 551 -3.60 -15.77 2.14
C ILE A 551 -2.57 -14.63 2.10
N ASP A 552 -1.77 -14.50 3.15
CA ASP A 552 -0.78 -13.43 3.29
C ASP A 552 0.33 -13.54 2.23
N ALA A 553 0.68 -14.76 1.80
CA ALA A 553 1.67 -15.01 0.76
C ALA A 553 1.14 -14.88 -0.68
N ALA A 554 -0.18 -14.71 -0.88
CA ALA A 554 -0.81 -14.79 -2.20
C ALA A 554 -0.28 -13.75 -3.19
N ASP A 555 -0.11 -12.50 -2.75
CA ASP A 555 0.38 -11.41 -3.62
C ASP A 555 1.83 -11.66 -4.05
N ALA A 556 2.69 -12.11 -3.12
CA ALA A 556 4.08 -12.46 -3.41
C ALA A 556 4.17 -13.66 -4.39
N ARG A 557 3.33 -14.68 -4.21
CA ARG A 557 3.25 -15.82 -5.14
C ARG A 557 2.84 -15.38 -6.55
N LYS A 558 1.82 -14.53 -6.68
CA LYS A 558 1.40 -13.98 -7.99
C LYS A 558 2.50 -13.14 -8.62
N GLN A 559 3.21 -12.32 -7.84
CA GLN A 559 4.34 -11.55 -8.34
C GLN A 559 5.49 -12.45 -8.84
N ALA A 560 5.80 -13.53 -8.12
CA ALA A 560 6.81 -14.50 -8.53
C ALA A 560 6.42 -15.24 -9.82
N ILE A 561 5.14 -15.58 -10.00
CA ILE A 561 4.61 -16.15 -11.26
C ILE A 561 4.85 -15.16 -12.41
N LEU A 562 4.51 -13.89 -12.22
CA LEU A 562 4.74 -12.87 -13.24
C LEU A 562 6.23 -12.72 -13.57
N GLN A 563 7.12 -12.66 -12.57
CA GLN A 563 8.58 -12.57 -12.79
C GLN A 563 9.17 -13.81 -13.48
N LYS A 564 8.62 -15.00 -13.22
CA LYS A 564 9.02 -16.24 -13.87
C LYS A 564 8.75 -16.16 -15.38
N TYR A 565 7.60 -15.64 -15.79
CA TYR A 565 7.15 -15.67 -17.18
C TYR A 565 7.45 -14.41 -17.99
N LEU A 566 7.42 -13.22 -17.37
CA LEU A 566 7.50 -11.94 -18.06
C LEU A 566 8.92 -11.41 -18.27
#